data_AF-D5QG59-F1
#
_entry.id   AF-D5QG59-F1
#
_cell.length_a   1.000
_cell.length_b   1.000
_cell.length_c   1.000
_cell.angle_alpha   90.00
_cell.angle_beta   90.00
_cell.angle_gamma   90.00
#
_symmetry.space_group_name_H-M   'P 1'
#
loop_
_entity.id
_entity.type
_entity.pdbx_description
1 polymer ?
#
loop_
_entity_poly.entity_id
_entity_poly.type
_entity_poly.pdbx_seq_one_letter_code
_entity_poly.pdbx_strand_id
1 'polypeptide(L)'
;MKHIALALSLLVPISAQARSPVPPSQWTQNYIPSLADWKSALLYNGVPLGQALENEILRASDGEALKLNRNDDTSINQILTTPTIHGGAAMGQSLTTPTINGGIATGQVLSRPTITNGTAVGMNIGASTSTPLNAPDARLVSDKFGEALSVLDFGAKCDGMTDDTVAFNAATAAVADTKTGSGGSVLHHVLIPGKACVITGTVNLPRGVWLSGTGMSGSELIFGDNSQILFTGNNVTNSWVGSRLSDLYINVSGVTSAQKYPIDAATNAPVSSQIDHLQIEGGTYYGIDMSGNNVTVDTVFIQGVKAVGIRVGHGSTGGNNTDPRIINTTVSGDYFAGATNASSAILTEILDAGGLTLQNNDMVGGKIGTLINPQAKQTVFHMFASNTVLSDSAQQYGMEIDTGAATSTASDMKFDGSWTANAQSMNVAINNNGGGNVNGYMFVGHRFYLANGDAFHAGTGVQNVTITGSQFCGNSSSGTGVFISKGVSGFIITNNRMP
;
A
#
# COMPACT_ATOMS: atom_id res chain seq x y z
N MET A 1 -89.79 -57.47 97.21
CA MET A 1 -91.01 -56.61 97.29
C MET A 1 -90.59 -55.16 97.01
N LYS A 2 -91.52 -54.20 96.97
CA LYS A 2 -91.33 -52.85 96.40
C LYS A 2 -90.44 -51.90 97.24
N HIS A 3 -90.09 -50.75 96.61
CA HIS A 3 -89.51 -49.50 97.17
C HIS A 3 -87.97 -49.54 97.38
N ILE A 4 -87.16 -48.50 97.11
CA ILE A 4 -87.29 -47.12 96.52
C ILE A 4 -85.82 -46.66 96.17
N ALA A 5 -85.42 -45.76 95.25
CA ALA A 5 -85.96 -44.97 94.11
C ALA A 5 -84.73 -44.60 93.18
N LEU A 6 -84.54 -43.52 92.39
CA LEU A 6 -85.27 -42.28 92.05
C LEU A 6 -84.78 -41.65 90.69
N ALA A 7 -85.71 -41.04 89.95
CA ALA A 7 -85.66 -39.94 88.94
C ALA A 7 -84.42 -39.51 88.07
N LEU A 8 -84.65 -39.45 86.73
CA LEU A 8 -84.37 -38.38 85.72
C LEU A 8 -82.90 -37.91 85.42
N SER A 9 -82.53 -37.45 84.20
CA SER A 9 -83.23 -37.33 82.88
C SER A 9 -82.29 -37.20 81.64
N LEU A 10 -82.85 -37.64 80.49
CA LEU A 10 -82.49 -37.55 79.04
C LEU A 10 -81.68 -36.30 78.52
N LEU A 11 -80.68 -36.48 77.63
CA LEU A 11 -80.60 -36.26 76.14
C LEU A 11 -80.68 -34.78 75.64
N VAL A 12 -80.14 -34.30 74.50
CA VAL A 12 -79.89 -34.89 73.14
C VAL A 12 -78.49 -34.46 72.51
N PRO A 13 -78.21 -34.20 71.18
CA PRO A 13 -76.93 -34.65 70.56
C PRO A 13 -75.96 -33.56 70.03
N ILE A 14 -74.88 -33.98 69.34
CA ILE A 14 -73.83 -33.13 68.73
C ILE A 14 -73.89 -33.15 67.18
N SER A 15 -73.60 -32.01 66.55
CA SER A 15 -73.37 -31.85 65.10
C SER A 15 -72.01 -31.23 64.81
N ALA A 16 -71.34 -31.61 63.72
CA ALA A 16 -70.03 -31.06 63.34
C ALA A 16 -70.15 -29.63 62.77
N GLN A 17 -69.30 -28.71 63.23
CA GLN A 17 -69.27 -27.32 62.78
C GLN A 17 -68.17 -27.07 61.74
N ALA A 18 -68.47 -26.23 60.75
CA ALA A 18 -67.45 -25.65 59.87
C ALA A 18 -66.69 -24.53 60.61
N ARG A 19 -65.38 -24.39 60.34
CA ARG A 19 -64.53 -23.36 60.93
C ARG A 19 -64.78 -22.01 60.25
N SER A 20 -65.01 -20.95 61.04
CA SER A 20 -65.11 -19.57 60.53
C SER A 20 -63.78 -19.09 59.91
N PRO A 21 -63.81 -18.23 58.88
CA PRO A 21 -62.60 -17.64 58.31
C PRO A 21 -61.79 -16.83 59.33
N VAL A 22 -60.47 -16.85 59.20
CA VAL A 22 -59.52 -16.17 60.09
C VAL A 22 -58.97 -14.92 59.40
N PRO A 23 -59.12 -13.71 59.98
CA PRO A 23 -58.63 -12.48 59.35
C PRO A 23 -57.09 -12.38 59.37
N PRO A 24 -56.46 -11.63 58.43
CA PRO A 24 -55.01 -11.52 58.32
C PRO A 24 -54.28 -11.10 59.60
N SER A 25 -54.92 -10.30 60.46
CA SER A 25 -54.41 -9.87 61.76
C SER A 25 -54.21 -11.00 62.77
N GLN A 26 -54.66 -12.23 62.46
CA GLN A 26 -54.50 -13.42 63.30
C GLN A 26 -53.67 -14.52 62.61
N TRP A 27 -53.08 -14.26 61.44
CA TRP A 27 -52.21 -15.21 60.75
C TRP A 27 -50.83 -15.22 61.41
N THR A 28 -50.43 -16.37 61.96
CA THR A 28 -49.06 -16.58 62.47
C THR A 28 -48.14 -17.11 61.36
N GLN A 29 -46.82 -17.10 61.59
CA GLN A 29 -45.81 -17.54 60.61
C GLN A 29 -46.02 -18.97 60.06
N ASN A 30 -46.74 -19.82 60.81
CA ASN A 30 -47.05 -21.21 60.43
C ASN A 30 -48.53 -21.41 60.03
N TYR A 31 -49.30 -20.33 59.86
CA TYR A 31 -50.69 -20.41 59.44
C TYR A 31 -50.78 -20.43 57.91
N ILE A 32 -51.30 -21.53 57.34
CA ILE A 32 -51.58 -21.66 55.92
C ILE A 32 -53.04 -21.23 55.69
N PRO A 33 -53.32 -20.07 55.05
CA PRO A 33 -54.68 -19.60 54.88
C PRO A 33 -55.41 -20.37 53.77
N SER A 34 -56.67 -20.73 54.00
CA SER A 34 -57.52 -21.34 52.98
C SER A 34 -57.99 -20.32 51.95
N LEU A 35 -58.57 -20.80 50.85
CA LEU A 35 -59.23 -19.94 49.85
C LEU A 35 -60.38 -19.11 50.45
N ALA A 36 -60.98 -19.53 51.56
CA ALA A 36 -61.99 -18.74 52.28
C ALA A 36 -61.35 -17.61 53.10
N ASP A 37 -60.19 -17.86 53.72
CA ASP A 37 -59.45 -16.86 54.49
C ASP A 37 -58.90 -15.77 53.56
N TRP A 38 -58.33 -16.14 52.40
CA TRP A 38 -57.91 -15.20 51.35
C TRP A 38 -59.07 -14.36 50.80
N LYS A 39 -60.26 -14.95 50.62
CA LYS A 39 -61.46 -14.19 50.21
C LYS A 39 -61.94 -13.24 51.30
N SER A 40 -61.83 -13.60 52.57
CA SER A 40 -62.15 -12.69 53.68
C SER A 40 -61.12 -11.55 53.82
N ALA A 41 -59.84 -11.84 53.59
CA ALA A 41 -58.75 -10.87 53.61
C ALA A 41 -58.93 -9.77 52.55
N LEU A 42 -59.26 -10.16 51.32
CA LEU A 42 -59.51 -9.23 50.21
C LEU A 42 -60.78 -8.37 50.39
N LEU A 43 -61.67 -8.74 51.30
CA LEU A 43 -62.89 -8.00 51.63
C LEU A 43 -62.81 -7.26 52.98
N TYR A 44 -61.72 -7.42 53.73
CA TYR A 44 -61.60 -7.02 55.15
C TYR A 44 -61.77 -5.51 55.38
N ASN A 45 -61.47 -4.68 54.38
CA ASN A 45 -61.62 -3.22 54.44
C ASN A 45 -62.93 -2.69 53.79
N GLY A 46 -63.89 -3.56 53.45
CA GLY A 46 -65.21 -3.16 52.95
C GLY A 46 -65.26 -2.62 51.51
N VAL A 47 -64.14 -2.67 50.77
CA VAL A 47 -64.05 -2.21 49.38
C VAL A 47 -64.54 -3.30 48.42
N PRO A 48 -65.40 -3.00 47.41
CA PRO A 48 -65.79 -3.96 46.39
C PRO A 48 -64.59 -4.50 45.59
N LEU A 49 -64.61 -5.78 45.23
CA LEU A 49 -63.47 -6.46 44.59
C LEU A 49 -62.95 -5.76 43.32
N GLY A 50 -63.84 -5.19 42.50
CA GLY A 50 -63.47 -4.42 41.32
C GLY A 50 -62.67 -3.15 41.67
N GLN A 51 -63.10 -2.41 42.68
CA GLN A 51 -62.44 -1.18 43.14
C GLN A 51 -61.12 -1.47 43.88
N ALA A 52 -61.00 -2.63 44.53
CA ALA A 52 -59.73 -3.11 45.07
C ALA A 52 -58.72 -3.44 43.93
N LEU A 53 -59.20 -3.99 42.81
CA LEU A 53 -58.38 -4.27 41.63
C LEU A 53 -58.01 -2.98 40.88
N GLU A 54 -58.94 -2.04 40.73
CA GLU A 54 -58.68 -0.70 40.17
C GLU A 54 -57.63 0.06 40.98
N ASN A 55 -57.63 -0.04 42.32
CA ASN A 55 -56.62 0.61 43.17
C ASN A 55 -55.20 0.03 42.97
N GLU A 56 -55.06 -1.26 42.63
CA GLU A 56 -53.76 -1.83 42.24
C GLU A 56 -53.38 -1.45 40.80
N ILE A 57 -54.35 -1.32 39.89
CA ILE A 57 -54.11 -0.84 38.51
C ILE A 57 -53.70 0.65 38.51
N LEU A 58 -54.27 1.46 39.41
CA LEU A 58 -53.89 2.85 39.65
C LEU A 58 -52.48 2.96 40.25
N ARG A 59 -52.16 2.13 41.26
CA ARG A 59 -50.77 1.99 41.76
C ARG A 59 -49.77 1.56 40.68
N ALA A 60 -50.20 0.79 39.69
CA ALA A 60 -49.38 0.40 38.55
C ALA A 60 -49.32 1.45 37.42
N SER A 61 -50.03 2.59 37.54
CA SER A 61 -50.03 3.69 36.57
C SER A 61 -49.60 5.05 37.14
N ASP A 62 -49.43 5.19 38.46
CA ASP A 62 -48.85 6.36 39.14
C ASP A 62 -47.32 6.47 38.94
N GLY A 63 -46.88 6.69 37.70
CA GLY A 63 -45.60 7.32 37.33
C GLY A 63 -44.32 6.46 37.44
N GLU A 64 -44.14 5.66 38.49
CA GLU A 64 -43.00 4.74 38.57
C GLU A 64 -43.29 3.46 37.78
N ALA A 65 -42.65 3.33 36.61
CA ALA A 65 -42.77 2.15 35.77
C ALA A 65 -42.36 0.89 36.55
N LEU A 66 -43.34 0.05 36.82
CA LEU A 66 -43.19 -1.19 37.60
C LEU A 66 -42.27 -2.15 36.84
N LYS A 67 -40.96 -2.03 37.09
CA LYS A 67 -39.96 -2.97 36.59
C LYS A 67 -40.31 -4.35 37.13
N LEU A 68 -40.85 -5.18 36.25
CA LEU A 68 -40.98 -6.62 36.42
C LEU A 68 -39.57 -7.22 36.42
N ASN A 69 -38.83 -7.01 37.51
CA ASN A 69 -37.46 -7.46 37.67
C ASN A 69 -37.43 -8.94 38.06
N ARG A 70 -37.97 -9.77 37.18
CA ARG A 70 -37.52 -11.16 37.04
C ARG A 70 -36.14 -11.09 36.41
N ASN A 71 -35.18 -11.84 36.95
CA ASN A 71 -33.78 -11.77 36.52
C ASN A 71 -33.53 -12.35 35.11
N ASP A 72 -34.59 -12.77 34.41
CA ASP A 72 -34.58 -13.53 33.16
C ASP A 72 -35.37 -12.85 32.02
N ASP A 73 -36.14 -11.78 32.29
CA ASP A 73 -37.08 -11.19 31.32
C ASP A 73 -36.34 -10.29 30.28
N THR A 74 -36.40 -10.68 29.01
CA THR A 74 -35.74 -9.94 27.90
C THR A 74 -36.52 -8.68 27.53
N SER A 75 -35.91 -7.51 27.70
CA SER A 75 -36.54 -6.23 27.38
C SER A 75 -36.43 -5.90 25.88
N ILE A 76 -37.58 -5.80 25.19
CA ILE A 76 -37.67 -5.59 23.74
C ILE A 76 -38.36 -4.27 23.35
N ASN A 77 -37.95 -3.66 22.24
CA ASN A 77 -38.66 -2.60 21.51
C ASN A 77 -39.03 -1.33 22.34
N GLN A 78 -38.16 -0.90 23.25
CA GLN A 78 -38.37 0.31 24.07
C GLN A 78 -37.51 1.50 23.58
N ILE A 79 -38.02 2.71 23.78
CA ILE A 79 -37.24 3.96 23.68
C ILE A 79 -36.97 4.41 25.11
N LEU A 80 -35.70 4.46 25.50
CA LEU A 80 -35.28 4.78 26.88
C LEU A 80 -34.14 5.80 26.84
N THR A 81 -34.33 6.94 27.51
CA THR A 81 -33.40 8.07 27.44
C THR A 81 -32.09 7.81 28.19
N THR A 82 -32.18 7.32 29.44
CA THR A 82 -31.03 7.12 30.34
C THR A 82 -31.09 5.81 31.15
N PRO A 83 -31.30 4.62 30.54
CA PRO A 83 -31.43 3.39 31.32
C PRO A 83 -30.08 2.87 31.84
N THR A 84 -30.07 2.44 33.09
CA THR A 84 -29.04 1.51 33.60
C THR A 84 -29.54 0.08 33.45
N ILE A 85 -28.77 -0.74 32.73
CA ILE A 85 -29.00 -2.18 32.54
C ILE A 85 -28.03 -2.93 33.45
N HIS A 86 -28.57 -3.68 34.41
CA HIS A 86 -27.83 -4.54 35.34
C HIS A 86 -28.16 -6.00 35.06
N GLY A 87 -27.23 -6.74 34.45
CA GLY A 87 -27.48 -8.11 34.00
C GLY A 87 -28.52 -8.23 32.87
N GLY A 88 -28.93 -9.47 32.58
CA GLY A 88 -29.97 -9.79 31.60
C GLY A 88 -29.58 -9.57 30.13
N ALA A 89 -30.58 -9.66 29.25
CA ALA A 89 -30.45 -9.43 27.81
C ALA A 89 -31.44 -8.35 27.33
N ALA A 90 -30.97 -7.45 26.46
CA ALA A 90 -31.75 -6.36 25.90
C ALA A 90 -31.66 -6.35 24.37
N MET A 91 -32.81 -6.32 23.68
CA MET A 91 -32.89 -6.40 22.22
C MET A 91 -33.71 -5.27 21.59
N GLY A 92 -33.24 -4.70 20.48
CA GLY A 92 -34.05 -3.81 19.62
C GLY A 92 -34.54 -2.52 20.29
N GLN A 93 -33.74 -1.88 21.14
CA GLN A 93 -34.07 -0.60 21.78
C GLN A 93 -33.34 0.56 21.10
N SER A 94 -33.78 1.79 21.37
CA SER A 94 -33.11 3.02 20.93
C SER A 94 -32.73 3.84 22.16
N LEU A 95 -31.42 3.97 22.41
CA LEU A 95 -30.87 4.39 23.71
C LEU A 95 -29.93 5.60 23.56
N THR A 96 -30.26 6.73 24.21
CA THR A 96 -29.52 7.99 24.02
C THR A 96 -28.28 8.17 24.89
N THR A 97 -28.28 7.67 26.13
CA THR A 97 -27.08 7.52 26.99
C THR A 97 -27.27 6.37 28.00
N PRO A 98 -27.11 5.10 27.60
CA PRO A 98 -27.28 3.95 28.50
C PRO A 98 -25.99 3.61 29.25
N THR A 99 -26.14 3.11 30.48
CA THR A 99 -25.07 2.48 31.26
C THR A 99 -25.34 0.98 31.31
N ILE A 100 -24.43 0.16 30.77
CA ILE A 100 -24.55 -1.30 30.77
C ILE A 100 -23.51 -1.88 31.73
N ASN A 101 -23.98 -2.58 32.76
CA ASN A 101 -23.14 -3.20 33.79
C ASN A 101 -23.48 -4.70 33.89
N GLY A 102 -22.65 -5.54 33.27
CA GLY A 102 -22.78 -7.00 33.28
C GLY A 102 -23.93 -7.61 32.46
N GLY A 103 -24.58 -6.83 31.57
CA GLY A 103 -25.68 -7.31 30.70
C GLY A 103 -25.27 -7.49 29.22
N ILE A 104 -26.06 -8.24 28.47
CA ILE A 104 -25.88 -8.48 27.02
C ILE A 104 -26.82 -7.57 26.22
N ALA A 105 -26.29 -6.93 25.17
CA ALA A 105 -27.01 -6.02 24.29
C ALA A 105 -26.90 -6.46 22.84
N THR A 106 -28.03 -6.65 22.15
CA THR A 106 -28.08 -7.18 20.77
C THR A 106 -29.02 -6.37 19.89
N GLY A 107 -28.57 -5.98 18.69
CA GLY A 107 -29.40 -5.22 17.73
C GLY A 107 -29.84 -3.85 18.25
N GLN A 108 -28.96 -3.14 18.93
CA GLN A 108 -29.23 -1.86 19.59
C GLN A 108 -28.71 -0.67 18.78
N VAL A 109 -29.45 0.46 18.77
CA VAL A 109 -28.91 1.75 18.32
C VAL A 109 -28.53 2.56 19.56
N LEU A 110 -27.22 2.70 19.78
CA LEU A 110 -26.64 3.32 20.98
C LEU A 110 -26.01 4.67 20.62
N SER A 111 -26.51 5.76 21.20
CA SER A 111 -25.77 7.02 21.21
C SER A 111 -24.87 7.08 22.46
N ARG A 112 -23.60 7.45 22.25
CA ARG A 112 -22.61 7.72 23.32
C ARG A 112 -22.58 6.68 24.47
N PRO A 113 -22.56 5.36 24.20
CA PRO A 113 -22.57 4.36 25.28
C PRO A 113 -21.27 4.40 26.11
N THR A 114 -21.39 4.27 27.42
CA THR A 114 -20.24 4.01 28.31
C THR A 114 -20.30 2.54 28.76
N ILE A 115 -19.28 1.78 28.36
CA ILE A 115 -19.11 0.39 28.76
C ILE A 115 -18.02 0.35 29.84
N THR A 116 -18.34 -0.19 31.01
CA THR A 116 -17.40 -0.34 32.12
C THR A 116 -17.48 -1.78 32.61
N ASN A 117 -16.34 -2.47 32.65
CA ASN A 117 -16.22 -3.88 33.05
C ASN A 117 -17.10 -4.85 32.22
N GLY A 118 -17.30 -4.57 30.93
CA GLY A 118 -18.08 -5.40 30.01
C GLY A 118 -17.50 -5.45 28.60
N THR A 119 -17.97 -6.41 27.79
CA THR A 119 -17.43 -6.69 26.45
C THR A 119 -18.44 -6.32 25.37
N ALA A 120 -18.01 -5.56 24.35
CA ALA A 120 -18.79 -5.33 23.13
C ALA A 120 -18.45 -6.40 22.08
N VAL A 121 -19.46 -6.97 21.43
CA VAL A 121 -19.30 -8.00 20.38
C VAL A 121 -20.23 -7.66 19.21
N GLY A 122 -19.77 -7.86 17.97
CA GLY A 122 -20.58 -7.66 16.77
C GLY A 122 -20.83 -6.20 16.36
N MET A 123 -20.04 -5.24 16.86
CA MET A 123 -20.17 -3.83 16.44
C MET A 123 -19.69 -3.63 15.00
N ASN A 124 -20.57 -3.15 14.11
CA ASN A 124 -20.13 -2.61 12.82
C ASN A 124 -19.63 -1.18 13.00
N ILE A 125 -18.34 -1.04 13.32
CA ILE A 125 -17.69 0.26 13.55
C ILE A 125 -17.61 1.08 12.26
N GLY A 126 -17.51 0.44 11.08
CA GLY A 126 -17.28 1.13 9.79
C GLY A 126 -18.35 2.18 9.46
N ALA A 127 -19.62 1.88 9.75
CA ALA A 127 -20.74 2.79 9.55
C ALA A 127 -20.83 3.95 10.57
N SER A 128 -19.92 4.03 11.56
CA SER A 128 -19.86 5.12 12.53
C SER A 128 -19.18 6.35 11.91
N THR A 129 -19.62 7.55 12.23
CA THR A 129 -18.89 8.79 11.87
C THR A 129 -17.87 9.18 12.93
N SER A 130 -16.69 9.67 12.49
CA SER A 130 -15.66 10.23 13.37
C SER A 130 -15.23 11.63 12.90
N THR A 131 -15.48 12.64 13.72
CA THR A 131 -14.97 14.01 13.52
C THR A 131 -13.60 14.10 14.20
N PRO A 132 -12.50 14.42 13.47
CA PRO A 132 -11.25 14.81 14.10
C PRO A 132 -11.43 16.02 15.03
N LEU A 133 -10.59 16.16 16.05
CA LEU A 133 -10.63 17.34 16.93
C LEU A 133 -10.41 18.61 16.10
N ASN A 134 -11.33 19.58 16.22
CA ASN A 134 -11.36 20.85 15.46
C ASN A 134 -11.56 20.72 13.93
N ALA A 135 -11.95 19.56 13.41
CA ALA A 135 -12.38 19.45 12.01
C ALA A 135 -13.85 19.90 11.84
N PRO A 136 -14.22 20.53 10.71
CA PRO A 136 -15.60 20.95 10.45
C PRO A 136 -16.52 19.76 10.14
N ASP A 137 -16.01 18.74 9.45
CA ASP A 137 -16.82 17.65 8.89
C ASP A 137 -16.58 16.31 9.58
N ALA A 138 -17.67 15.57 9.78
CA ALA A 138 -17.64 14.18 10.25
C ALA A 138 -17.56 13.23 9.04
N ARG A 139 -16.60 12.30 9.04
CA ARG A 139 -16.42 11.27 7.99
C ARG A 139 -16.70 9.88 8.54
N LEU A 140 -17.14 8.92 7.72
CA LEU A 140 -17.30 7.55 8.21
C LEU A 140 -15.93 6.97 8.61
N VAL A 141 -15.94 6.07 9.58
CA VAL A 141 -14.75 5.35 10.02
C VAL A 141 -14.29 4.36 8.94
N SER A 142 -15.21 3.81 8.13
CA SER A 142 -14.89 3.12 6.88
C SER A 142 -14.05 3.98 5.94
N ASP A 143 -14.45 5.25 5.75
CA ASP A 143 -13.83 6.15 4.77
C ASP A 143 -12.44 6.63 5.21
N LYS A 144 -12.12 6.49 6.51
CA LYS A 144 -10.77 6.75 7.06
C LYS A 144 -9.88 5.52 6.97
N PHE A 145 -10.39 4.33 7.31
CA PHE A 145 -9.64 3.10 7.09
C PHE A 145 -9.39 2.84 5.60
N GLY A 146 -10.27 3.31 4.72
CA GLY A 146 -10.08 3.29 3.27
C GLY A 146 -9.13 4.35 2.68
N GLU A 147 -8.50 5.23 3.48
CA GLU A 147 -7.52 6.21 2.95
C GLU A 147 -6.16 5.58 2.66
N ALA A 148 -5.77 4.59 3.47
CA ALA A 148 -4.58 3.77 3.31
C ALA A 148 -4.77 2.44 4.05
N LEU A 149 -4.69 1.31 3.32
CA LEU A 149 -4.75 -0.03 3.92
C LEU A 149 -3.34 -0.56 4.16
N SER A 150 -3.10 -1.32 5.23
CA SER A 150 -1.82 -2.00 5.41
C SER A 150 -1.83 -3.41 4.81
N VAL A 151 -0.69 -3.86 4.29
CA VAL A 151 -0.49 -5.28 3.93
C VAL A 151 -0.75 -6.23 5.12
N LEU A 152 -0.58 -5.74 6.36
CA LEU A 152 -0.89 -6.47 7.59
C LEU A 152 -2.39 -6.81 7.71
N ASP A 153 -3.28 -5.95 7.22
CA ASP A 153 -4.74 -6.17 7.25
C ASP A 153 -5.17 -7.34 6.36
N PHE A 154 -4.31 -7.72 5.40
CA PHE A 154 -4.47 -8.85 4.48
C PHE A 154 -3.69 -10.10 4.93
N GLY A 155 -3.14 -10.09 6.15
CA GLY A 155 -2.47 -11.24 6.75
C GLY A 155 -0.97 -11.33 6.48
N ALA A 156 -0.33 -10.28 5.94
CA ALA A 156 1.13 -10.19 5.95
C ALA A 156 1.63 -10.18 7.41
N LYS A 157 2.73 -10.86 7.68
CA LYS A 157 3.39 -10.82 9.00
C LYS A 157 4.46 -9.76 9.05
N CYS A 158 5.24 -9.62 7.96
CA CYS A 158 6.48 -8.86 7.91
C CYS A 158 7.38 -9.19 9.12
N ASP A 159 7.71 -10.47 9.25
CA ASP A 159 8.56 -11.05 10.31
C ASP A 159 9.98 -11.40 9.82
N GLY A 160 10.35 -10.97 8.60
CA GLY A 160 11.63 -11.28 7.95
C GLY A 160 11.83 -12.75 7.56
N MET A 161 10.80 -13.61 7.66
CA MET A 161 10.93 -15.06 7.39
C MET A 161 9.75 -15.66 6.60
N THR A 162 8.54 -15.14 6.79
CA THR A 162 7.32 -15.60 6.13
C THR A 162 7.14 -14.90 4.79
N ASP A 163 6.83 -15.66 3.73
CA ASP A 163 6.44 -15.08 2.44
C ASP A 163 5.09 -14.37 2.54
N ASP A 164 5.14 -13.04 2.40
CA ASP A 164 4.01 -12.13 2.46
C ASP A 164 3.40 -11.85 1.06
N THR A 165 3.95 -12.43 -0.02
CA THR A 165 3.55 -12.17 -1.43
C THR A 165 2.03 -12.26 -1.66
N VAL A 166 1.35 -13.22 -1.03
CA VAL A 166 -0.11 -13.40 -1.17
C VAL A 166 -0.89 -12.24 -0.56
N ALA A 167 -0.49 -11.79 0.64
CA ALA A 167 -1.13 -10.68 1.34
C ALA A 167 -0.89 -9.34 0.63
N PHE A 168 0.31 -9.12 0.09
CA PHE A 168 0.62 -7.96 -0.75
C PHE A 168 -0.29 -7.89 -1.99
N ASN A 169 -0.45 -9.01 -2.71
CA ASN A 169 -1.34 -9.07 -3.87
C ASN A 169 -2.82 -8.88 -3.49
N ALA A 170 -3.26 -9.37 -2.33
CA ALA A 170 -4.62 -9.13 -1.85
C ALA A 170 -4.85 -7.65 -1.50
N ALA A 171 -3.87 -6.99 -0.89
CA ALA A 171 -3.92 -5.57 -0.57
C ALA A 171 -3.97 -4.68 -1.82
N THR A 172 -3.07 -4.90 -2.79
CA THR A 172 -3.04 -4.10 -4.04
C THR A 172 -4.26 -4.38 -4.92
N ALA A 173 -4.84 -5.58 -4.88
CA ALA A 173 -6.10 -5.88 -5.55
C ALA A 173 -7.32 -5.20 -4.89
N ALA A 174 -7.35 -5.09 -3.56
CA ALA A 174 -8.46 -4.49 -2.81
C ALA A 174 -8.64 -2.99 -3.09
N VAL A 175 -7.57 -2.28 -3.45
CA VAL A 175 -7.59 -0.87 -3.85
C VAL A 175 -7.36 -0.65 -5.35
N ALA A 176 -7.44 -1.70 -6.19
CA ALA A 176 -7.17 -1.55 -7.62
C ALA A 176 -8.21 -0.65 -8.32
N ASP A 177 -7.77 0.25 -9.20
CA ASP A 177 -8.67 1.09 -10.00
C ASP A 177 -9.36 0.26 -11.11
N THR A 178 -10.46 -0.38 -10.73
CA THR A 178 -11.25 -1.26 -11.59
C THR A 178 -12.14 -0.52 -12.60
N LYS A 179 -12.28 0.82 -12.49
CA LYS A 179 -13.20 1.61 -13.31
C LYS A 179 -12.46 2.51 -14.31
N THR A 180 -12.68 2.27 -15.60
CA THR A 180 -12.22 3.17 -16.66
C THR A 180 -12.82 4.57 -16.50
N GLY A 181 -11.98 5.60 -16.63
CA GLY A 181 -12.40 7.01 -16.50
C GLY A 181 -12.75 7.47 -15.07
N SER A 182 -12.34 6.73 -14.03
CA SER A 182 -12.51 7.11 -12.61
C SER A 182 -11.70 8.35 -12.20
N GLY A 183 -10.66 8.71 -12.95
CA GLY A 183 -9.80 9.88 -12.71
C GLY A 183 -8.99 9.84 -11.41
N GLY A 184 -8.85 8.68 -10.76
CA GLY A 184 -8.22 8.59 -9.44
C GLY A 184 -9.07 9.15 -8.29
N SER A 185 -10.41 9.14 -8.41
CA SER A 185 -11.34 9.72 -7.42
C SER A 185 -11.39 9.01 -6.05
N VAL A 186 -10.50 8.05 -5.78
CA VAL A 186 -10.37 7.31 -4.51
C VAL A 186 -8.86 7.15 -4.23
N LEU A 187 -8.45 7.31 -2.98
CA LEU A 187 -7.08 7.11 -2.55
C LEU A 187 -6.76 5.60 -2.52
N HIS A 188 -6.08 5.12 -3.54
CA HIS A 188 -5.74 3.71 -3.68
C HIS A 188 -4.36 3.38 -3.04
N HIS A 189 -4.20 3.71 -1.76
CA HIS A 189 -2.91 3.58 -1.06
C HIS A 189 -2.81 2.27 -0.26
N VAL A 190 -1.71 1.54 -0.47
CA VAL A 190 -1.28 0.39 0.33
C VAL A 190 0.01 0.73 1.06
N LEU A 191 0.00 0.61 2.38
CA LEU A 191 1.13 0.88 3.26
C LEU A 191 1.80 -0.42 3.72
N ILE A 192 3.07 -0.57 3.34
CA ILE A 192 3.99 -1.54 3.92
C ILE A 192 4.45 -0.98 5.29
N PRO A 193 4.37 -1.76 6.38
CA PRO A 193 4.84 -1.30 7.69
C PRO A 193 6.36 -1.04 7.68
N GLY A 194 6.85 -0.30 8.67
CA GLY A 194 8.29 -0.14 8.92
C GLY A 194 8.93 -1.42 9.47
N LYS A 195 9.04 -2.45 8.64
CA LYS A 195 9.49 -3.82 8.93
C LYS A 195 10.06 -4.49 7.67
N ALA A 196 10.71 -5.64 7.85
CA ALA A 196 11.09 -6.55 6.77
C ALA A 196 9.95 -7.53 6.42
N CYS A 197 9.47 -7.48 5.18
CA CYS A 197 8.51 -8.42 4.60
C CYS A 197 9.23 -9.28 3.56
N VAL A 198 9.04 -10.61 3.58
CA VAL A 198 9.67 -11.49 2.56
C VAL A 198 8.72 -11.62 1.38
N ILE A 199 9.25 -11.47 0.18
CA ILE A 199 8.56 -11.71 -1.08
C ILE A 199 9.31 -12.83 -1.80
N THR A 200 8.63 -13.94 -2.15
CA THR A 200 9.22 -15.04 -2.94
C THR A 200 8.65 -15.14 -4.37
N GLY A 201 7.72 -14.24 -4.72
CA GLY A 201 7.06 -14.24 -6.02
C GLY A 201 6.77 -12.85 -6.57
N THR A 202 5.74 -12.76 -7.40
CA THR A 202 5.36 -11.50 -8.07
C THR A 202 4.28 -10.78 -7.29
N VAL A 203 4.58 -9.57 -6.81
CA VAL A 203 3.58 -8.62 -6.34
C VAL A 203 3.09 -7.81 -7.52
N ASN A 204 1.80 -7.95 -7.84
CA ASN A 204 1.18 -7.14 -8.89
C ASN A 204 0.86 -5.75 -8.31
N LEU A 205 1.19 -4.70 -9.07
CA LEU A 205 0.88 -3.31 -8.78
C LEU A 205 -0.08 -2.77 -9.86
N PRO A 206 -1.42 -2.85 -9.62
CA PRO A 206 -2.43 -2.45 -10.58
C PRO A 206 -2.48 -0.95 -10.85
N ARG A 207 -3.20 -0.58 -11.92
CA ARG A 207 -3.51 0.80 -12.28
C ARG A 207 -4.08 1.58 -11.09
N GLY A 208 -3.63 2.82 -10.90
CA GLY A 208 -4.09 3.72 -9.84
C GLY A 208 -3.54 3.43 -8.45
N VAL A 209 -2.94 2.26 -8.21
CA VAL A 209 -2.47 1.87 -6.87
C VAL A 209 -1.15 2.56 -6.54
N TRP A 210 -1.08 3.14 -5.35
CA TRP A 210 0.17 3.55 -4.71
C TRP A 210 0.54 2.50 -3.66
N LEU A 211 1.66 1.82 -3.84
CA LEU A 211 2.29 0.97 -2.82
C LEU A 211 3.47 1.74 -2.23
N SER A 212 3.43 2.08 -0.94
CA SER A 212 4.55 2.75 -0.26
C SER A 212 5.02 2.00 0.97
N GLY A 213 6.27 2.19 1.35
CA GLY A 213 6.75 1.94 2.70
C GLY A 213 6.70 3.17 3.59
N THR A 214 7.53 3.17 4.64
CA THR A 214 7.73 4.29 5.58
C THR A 214 9.08 4.99 5.38
N GLY A 215 9.64 4.96 4.17
CA GLY A 215 10.89 5.58 3.75
C GLY A 215 11.93 4.57 3.24
N MET A 216 12.91 5.04 2.46
CA MET A 216 14.01 4.27 1.84
C MET A 216 14.80 3.33 2.75
N SER A 217 14.71 3.46 4.07
CA SER A 217 15.33 2.56 5.05
C SER A 217 14.39 2.20 6.22
N GLY A 218 13.07 2.40 6.02
CA GLY A 218 12.03 2.14 7.02
C GLY A 218 11.29 0.82 6.77
N SER A 219 10.86 0.59 5.53
CA SER A 219 10.25 -0.68 5.08
C SER A 219 11.22 -1.44 4.20
N GLU A 220 11.41 -2.73 4.46
CA GLU A 220 12.30 -3.60 3.68
C GLU A 220 11.47 -4.71 3.00
N LEU A 221 11.71 -4.91 1.71
CA LEU A 221 11.24 -6.07 0.97
C LEU A 221 12.43 -7.00 0.70
N ILE A 222 12.48 -8.15 1.39
CA ILE A 222 13.49 -9.18 1.18
C ILE A 222 13.03 -10.06 0.03
N PHE A 223 13.73 -10.01 -1.10
CA PHE A 223 13.37 -10.72 -2.31
C PHE A 223 14.10 -12.07 -2.42
N GLY A 224 13.33 -13.15 -2.59
CA GLY A 224 13.83 -14.44 -3.04
C GLY A 224 14.05 -14.51 -4.54
N ASP A 225 14.65 -15.60 -5.03
CA ASP A 225 14.81 -15.87 -6.46
C ASP A 225 13.48 -15.73 -7.24
N ASN A 226 13.53 -15.03 -8.38
CA ASN A 226 12.38 -14.72 -9.25
C ASN A 226 11.27 -13.80 -8.68
N SER A 227 11.56 -13.09 -7.60
CA SER A 227 10.67 -12.07 -7.03
C SER A 227 10.68 -10.76 -7.82
N GLN A 228 9.53 -10.08 -7.90
CA GLN A 228 9.42 -8.75 -8.54
C GLN A 228 8.18 -7.99 -8.06
N ILE A 229 8.23 -6.65 -8.11
CA ILE A 229 7.04 -5.81 -8.29
C ILE A 229 6.77 -5.73 -9.80
N LEU A 230 5.60 -6.20 -10.24
CA LEU A 230 5.14 -6.10 -11.63
C LEU A 230 4.09 -5.01 -11.74
N PHE A 231 4.37 -3.97 -12.51
CA PHE A 231 3.37 -2.95 -12.85
C PHE A 231 2.38 -3.56 -13.85
N THR A 232 1.14 -3.83 -13.39
CA THR A 232 0.06 -4.46 -14.18
C THR A 232 -0.98 -3.46 -14.67
N GLY A 233 -0.72 -2.15 -14.50
CA GLY A 233 -1.55 -1.07 -15.00
C GLY A 233 -1.52 -0.95 -16.53
N ASN A 234 -2.31 -1.77 -17.22
CA ASN A 234 -2.48 -1.73 -18.67
C ASN A 234 -2.85 -0.33 -19.17
N ASN A 235 -2.32 0.00 -20.34
CA ASN A 235 -2.73 1.15 -21.16
C ASN A 235 -4.26 1.17 -21.35
N VAL A 236 -4.94 2.20 -20.86
CA VAL A 236 -6.40 2.39 -20.99
C VAL A 236 -6.69 3.67 -21.74
N THR A 237 -7.44 3.54 -22.84
CA THR A 237 -7.80 4.64 -23.73
C THR A 237 -8.42 5.81 -22.95
N ASN A 238 -7.84 7.01 -23.11
CA ASN A 238 -8.24 8.25 -22.44
C ASN A 238 -8.08 8.26 -20.90
N SER A 239 -7.19 7.45 -20.31
CA SER A 239 -6.93 7.48 -18.86
C SER A 239 -5.42 7.44 -18.53
N TRP A 240 -4.92 8.56 -18.03
CA TRP A 240 -3.52 8.79 -17.62
C TRP A 240 -3.23 8.41 -16.16
N VAL A 241 -4.05 7.50 -15.58
CA VAL A 241 -3.94 7.09 -14.18
C VAL A 241 -2.87 6.01 -14.07
N GLY A 242 -1.64 6.41 -13.74
CA GLY A 242 -0.54 5.49 -13.45
C GLY A 242 -0.66 4.79 -12.09
N SER A 243 0.37 4.05 -11.73
CA SER A 243 0.58 3.45 -10.41
C SER A 243 1.93 3.87 -9.84
N ARG A 244 2.08 3.86 -8.51
CA ARG A 244 3.26 4.36 -7.82
C ARG A 244 3.87 3.33 -6.87
N LEU A 245 5.19 3.19 -6.90
CA LEU A 245 5.97 2.42 -5.93
C LEU A 245 6.95 3.39 -5.25
N SER A 246 6.85 3.57 -3.93
CA SER A 246 7.72 4.52 -3.24
C SER A 246 8.13 4.18 -1.81
N ASP A 247 9.06 4.96 -1.26
CA ASP A 247 9.37 5.05 0.17
C ASP A 247 9.77 3.69 0.80
N LEU A 248 10.61 2.90 0.14
CA LEU A 248 11.03 1.57 0.65
C LEU A 248 12.42 1.12 0.17
N TYR A 249 12.94 0.11 0.87
CA TYR A 249 14.14 -0.65 0.54
C TYR A 249 13.77 -2.00 -0.10
N ILE A 250 14.47 -2.41 -1.15
CA ILE A 250 14.42 -3.75 -1.73
C ILE A 250 15.78 -4.43 -1.55
N ASN A 251 15.81 -5.50 -0.77
CA ASN A 251 16.99 -6.31 -0.49
C ASN A 251 16.97 -7.55 -1.38
N VAL A 252 17.90 -7.63 -2.33
CA VAL A 252 18.07 -8.77 -3.25
C VAL A 252 19.30 -9.61 -2.94
N SER A 253 19.91 -9.47 -1.76
CA SER A 253 21.14 -10.19 -1.38
C SER A 253 21.01 -11.72 -1.33
N GLY A 254 19.77 -12.23 -1.21
CA GLY A 254 19.45 -13.65 -1.29
C GLY A 254 19.21 -14.19 -2.70
N VAL A 255 19.20 -13.35 -3.75
CA VAL A 255 18.89 -13.77 -5.13
C VAL A 255 20.13 -14.41 -5.77
N THR A 256 20.00 -15.67 -6.18
CA THR A 256 21.11 -16.48 -6.73
C THR A 256 21.03 -16.67 -8.24
N SER A 257 19.86 -16.44 -8.84
CA SER A 257 19.55 -16.74 -10.24
C SER A 257 19.01 -15.51 -11.00
N ALA A 258 19.52 -15.31 -12.22
CA ALA A 258 19.28 -14.11 -13.00
C ALA A 258 18.23 -14.33 -14.11
N GLN A 259 16.95 -14.11 -13.81
CA GLN A 259 15.88 -14.12 -14.84
C GLN A 259 14.83 -13.00 -14.74
N LYS A 260 14.83 -12.18 -13.67
CA LYS A 260 13.85 -11.09 -13.49
C LYS A 260 14.48 -9.82 -12.93
N TYR A 261 13.82 -8.69 -13.22
CA TYR A 261 14.08 -7.41 -12.59
C TYR A 261 13.21 -7.30 -11.33
N PRO A 262 13.75 -6.86 -10.18
CA PRO A 262 12.99 -6.57 -8.96
C PRO A 262 11.86 -5.56 -9.18
N ILE A 263 12.01 -4.63 -10.14
CA ILE A 263 10.93 -3.75 -10.59
C ILE A 263 10.77 -3.93 -12.10
N ASP A 264 9.60 -4.42 -12.51
CA ASP A 264 9.20 -4.59 -13.90
C ASP A 264 8.04 -3.65 -14.23
N ALA A 265 8.39 -2.55 -14.91
CA ALA A 265 7.50 -1.68 -15.63
C ALA A 265 7.73 -1.78 -17.15
N ALA A 266 8.36 -2.85 -17.65
CA ALA A 266 8.55 -3.07 -19.09
C ALA A 266 7.44 -3.95 -19.67
N THR A 267 7.13 -5.07 -19.01
CA THR A 267 6.26 -6.15 -19.53
C THR A 267 4.87 -5.69 -19.96
N ASN A 268 4.25 -4.74 -19.24
CA ASN A 268 2.91 -4.22 -19.55
C ASN A 268 2.90 -2.77 -20.06
N ALA A 269 4.07 -2.14 -20.20
CA ALA A 269 4.25 -0.76 -20.67
C ALA A 269 3.23 0.26 -20.11
N PRO A 270 3.21 0.49 -18.77
CA PRO A 270 2.24 1.36 -18.10
C PRO A 270 2.37 2.84 -18.50
N VAL A 271 1.40 3.66 -18.11
CA VAL A 271 1.36 5.10 -18.44
C VAL A 271 1.32 5.96 -17.18
N SER A 272 2.16 6.99 -17.12
CA SER A 272 2.28 7.92 -15.98
C SER A 272 2.60 7.25 -14.64
N SER A 273 3.16 6.04 -14.65
CA SER A 273 3.60 5.36 -13.43
C SER A 273 4.87 5.98 -12.85
N GLN A 274 5.03 5.84 -11.52
CA GLN A 274 6.10 6.44 -10.74
C GLN A 274 6.84 5.38 -9.92
N ILE A 275 8.16 5.48 -9.87
CA ILE A 275 9.08 4.61 -9.13
C ILE A 275 10.04 5.56 -8.40
N ASP A 276 9.81 5.87 -7.13
CA ASP A 276 10.48 7.00 -6.49
C ASP A 276 10.80 6.85 -5.01
N HIS A 277 11.85 7.52 -4.53
CA HIS A 277 12.34 7.37 -3.13
C HIS A 277 12.57 5.90 -2.75
N LEU A 278 13.33 5.18 -3.59
CA LEU A 278 13.61 3.75 -3.43
C LEU A 278 15.11 3.47 -3.29
N GLN A 279 15.43 2.40 -2.57
CA GLN A 279 16.79 1.86 -2.44
C GLN A 279 16.78 0.37 -2.83
N ILE A 280 17.72 -0.08 -3.66
CA ILE A 280 17.82 -1.48 -4.14
C ILE A 280 19.27 -1.95 -3.96
N GLU A 281 19.51 -2.93 -3.08
CA GLU A 281 20.86 -3.43 -2.77
C GLU A 281 20.95 -4.94 -2.62
N GLY A 282 22.17 -5.46 -2.57
CA GLY A 282 22.48 -6.88 -2.37
C GLY A 282 23.39 -7.51 -3.42
N GLY A 283 23.99 -6.70 -4.31
CA GLY A 283 24.69 -7.24 -5.48
C GLY A 283 23.70 -7.59 -6.60
N THR A 284 22.77 -6.69 -6.84
CA THR A 284 21.65 -6.75 -7.77
C THR A 284 22.05 -7.21 -9.18
N TYR A 285 21.46 -8.27 -9.73
CA TYR A 285 21.76 -8.66 -11.12
C TYR A 285 21.11 -7.72 -12.13
N TYR A 286 19.85 -7.38 -11.90
CA TYR A 286 19.01 -6.49 -12.68
C TYR A 286 18.27 -5.54 -11.74
N GLY A 287 18.12 -4.24 -12.05
CA GLY A 287 17.42 -3.26 -11.20
C GLY A 287 15.98 -2.96 -11.63
N ILE A 288 15.81 -1.98 -12.51
CA ILE A 288 14.50 -1.57 -13.07
C ILE A 288 14.45 -1.89 -14.58
N ASP A 289 13.41 -2.57 -15.05
CA ASP A 289 13.06 -2.63 -16.48
C ASP A 289 11.85 -1.72 -16.69
N MET A 290 11.90 -0.77 -17.64
CA MET A 290 10.82 0.19 -17.87
C MET A 290 10.52 0.42 -19.35
N SER A 291 9.24 0.43 -19.69
CA SER A 291 8.68 0.81 -20.98
C SER A 291 7.33 1.51 -20.76
N GLY A 292 6.82 2.25 -21.75
CA GLY A 292 5.48 2.84 -21.68
C GLY A 292 5.45 4.30 -22.06
N ASN A 293 4.54 5.08 -21.49
CA ASN A 293 4.49 6.53 -21.73
C ASN A 293 4.58 7.30 -20.40
N ASN A 294 5.42 8.34 -20.33
CA ASN A 294 5.53 9.24 -19.18
C ASN A 294 5.89 8.54 -17.84
N VAL A 295 6.45 7.32 -17.90
CA VAL A 295 6.92 6.58 -16.72
C VAL A 295 8.15 7.26 -16.13
N THR A 296 8.15 7.51 -14.82
CA THR A 296 9.17 8.31 -14.13
C THR A 296 9.87 7.51 -13.04
N VAL A 297 11.20 7.51 -13.06
CA VAL A 297 12.08 7.08 -11.96
C VAL A 297 12.68 8.34 -11.33
N ASP A 298 12.49 8.55 -10.02
CA ASP A 298 12.96 9.76 -9.32
C ASP A 298 13.57 9.43 -7.95
N THR A 299 14.78 9.91 -7.66
CA THR A 299 15.39 9.76 -6.33
C THR A 299 15.50 8.28 -5.92
N VAL A 300 16.06 7.47 -6.83
CA VAL A 300 16.29 6.03 -6.62
C VAL A 300 17.79 5.73 -6.50
N PHE A 301 18.14 4.78 -5.64
CA PHE A 301 19.50 4.33 -5.39
C PHE A 301 19.62 2.83 -5.67
N ILE A 302 20.29 2.43 -6.76
CA ILE A 302 20.50 1.02 -7.13
C ILE A 302 21.98 0.69 -6.97
N GLN A 303 22.34 -0.20 -6.04
CA GLN A 303 23.75 -0.46 -5.71
C GLN A 303 24.19 -1.91 -5.99
N GLY A 304 25.45 -2.04 -6.44
CA GLY A 304 26.09 -3.32 -6.70
C GLY A 304 25.53 -4.05 -7.92
N VAL A 305 25.11 -3.31 -8.95
CA VAL A 305 24.59 -3.87 -10.21
C VAL A 305 25.64 -4.79 -10.84
N LYS A 306 25.21 -5.97 -11.34
CA LYS A 306 26.08 -6.95 -12.03
C LYS A 306 25.81 -7.09 -13.54
N ALA A 307 24.59 -6.86 -14.01
CA ALA A 307 24.26 -6.90 -15.44
C ALA A 307 23.61 -5.60 -15.95
N VAL A 308 22.40 -5.24 -15.52
CA VAL A 308 21.75 -3.98 -15.98
C VAL A 308 21.05 -3.24 -14.83
N GLY A 309 21.37 -1.97 -14.63
CA GLY A 309 20.83 -1.15 -13.53
C GLY A 309 19.42 -0.66 -13.82
N ILE A 310 19.28 0.22 -14.81
CA ILE A 310 17.98 0.63 -15.37
C ILE A 310 17.99 0.30 -16.86
N ARG A 311 16.96 -0.40 -17.33
CA ARG A 311 16.76 -0.73 -18.75
C ARG A 311 15.50 -0.06 -19.29
N VAL A 312 15.60 0.53 -20.47
CA VAL A 312 14.57 1.39 -21.06
C VAL A 312 14.16 0.90 -22.44
N GLY A 313 12.88 0.57 -22.63
CA GLY A 313 12.32 0.17 -23.93
C GLY A 313 12.57 -1.29 -24.32
N HIS A 314 12.80 -2.19 -23.36
CA HIS A 314 12.91 -3.60 -23.67
C HIS A 314 11.59 -4.16 -24.22
N GLY A 315 11.65 -4.83 -25.37
CA GLY A 315 10.49 -5.38 -26.06
C GLY A 315 9.64 -4.38 -26.85
N SER A 316 9.79 -3.06 -26.65
CA SER A 316 9.15 -2.06 -27.51
C SER A 316 9.95 -1.81 -28.79
N THR A 317 9.32 -1.19 -29.79
CA THR A 317 9.90 -0.91 -31.11
C THR A 317 9.42 0.44 -31.62
N GLY A 318 10.14 1.02 -32.58
CA GLY A 318 9.77 2.28 -33.24
C GLY A 318 9.75 3.52 -32.34
N GLY A 319 10.37 3.47 -31.15
CA GLY A 319 10.36 4.55 -30.17
C GLY A 319 9.00 4.76 -29.49
N ASN A 320 8.16 3.71 -29.45
CA ASN A 320 6.83 3.77 -28.81
C ASN A 320 6.92 4.05 -27.29
N ASN A 321 8.03 3.70 -26.66
CA ASN A 321 8.34 4.08 -25.28
C ASN A 321 8.58 5.60 -25.20
N THR A 322 7.61 6.37 -24.74
CA THR A 322 7.47 7.81 -25.04
C THR A 322 7.51 8.71 -23.80
N ASP A 323 8.32 9.75 -23.83
CA ASP A 323 8.59 10.70 -22.74
C ASP A 323 8.92 10.09 -21.35
N PRO A 324 9.61 8.92 -21.23
CA PRO A 324 10.04 8.41 -19.93
C PRO A 324 11.09 9.34 -19.28
N ARG A 325 11.19 9.31 -17.95
CA ARG A 325 12.15 10.14 -17.21
C ARG A 325 12.90 9.32 -16.17
N ILE A 326 14.21 9.54 -16.10
CA ILE A 326 15.06 9.08 -15.00
C ILE A 326 15.72 10.33 -14.43
N ILE A 327 15.43 10.66 -13.18
CA ILE A 327 15.88 11.91 -12.55
C ILE A 327 16.39 11.69 -11.12
N ASN A 328 17.36 12.50 -10.70
CA ASN A 328 17.94 12.52 -9.35
C ASN A 328 18.41 11.14 -8.84
N THR A 329 18.74 10.22 -9.75
CA THR A 329 18.87 8.77 -9.50
C THR A 329 20.32 8.33 -9.60
N THR A 330 20.77 7.53 -8.63
CA THR A 330 22.13 6.97 -8.58
C THR A 330 22.11 5.48 -8.85
N VAL A 331 22.94 5.02 -9.77
CA VAL A 331 23.18 3.60 -10.05
C VAL A 331 24.67 3.31 -9.91
N SER A 332 25.04 2.28 -9.13
CA SER A 332 26.43 1.85 -8.96
C SER A 332 26.66 0.38 -9.31
N GLY A 333 27.80 0.11 -9.96
CA GLY A 333 28.24 -1.24 -10.30
C GLY A 333 28.84 -2.00 -9.12
N ASP A 334 28.95 -3.32 -9.26
CA ASP A 334 29.56 -4.22 -8.28
C ASP A 334 31.05 -3.96 -7.99
N TYR A 335 31.73 -3.18 -8.83
CA TYR A 335 33.10 -2.70 -8.63
C TYR A 335 33.25 -1.90 -7.32
N PHE A 336 32.41 -0.88 -7.10
CA PHE A 336 32.51 -0.06 -5.88
C PHE A 336 31.81 -0.66 -4.66
N ALA A 337 30.98 -1.69 -4.85
CA ALA A 337 30.50 -2.55 -3.76
C ALA A 337 31.62 -3.45 -3.16
N GLY A 338 32.86 -3.33 -3.64
CA GLY A 338 34.01 -4.12 -3.19
C GLY A 338 33.94 -5.60 -3.59
N ALA A 339 33.03 -5.97 -4.50
CA ALA A 339 32.74 -7.37 -4.82
C ALA A 339 33.67 -7.94 -5.90
N THR A 340 34.16 -7.11 -6.82
CA THR A 340 34.93 -7.55 -7.99
C THR A 340 36.01 -6.55 -8.40
N ASN A 341 37.09 -7.04 -9.01
CA ASN A 341 38.01 -6.20 -9.81
C ASN A 341 37.48 -5.96 -11.24
N ALA A 342 36.46 -6.71 -11.66
CA ALA A 342 35.94 -6.75 -13.02
C ALA A 342 34.39 -6.81 -13.01
N SER A 343 33.74 -5.69 -13.34
CA SER A 343 32.30 -5.58 -13.48
C SER A 343 31.84 -6.03 -14.87
N SER A 344 30.60 -6.52 -14.96
CA SER A 344 29.89 -6.71 -16.24
C SER A 344 28.73 -5.72 -16.43
N ALA A 345 28.52 -4.79 -15.50
CA ALA A 345 27.31 -4.00 -15.40
C ALA A 345 27.20 -2.87 -16.44
N ILE A 346 26.02 -2.74 -17.03
CA ILE A 346 25.55 -1.56 -17.76
C ILE A 346 24.64 -0.79 -16.81
N LEU A 347 25.01 0.42 -16.38
CA LEU A 347 24.26 1.10 -15.32
C LEU A 347 22.92 1.65 -15.81
N THR A 348 22.90 2.22 -17.02
CA THR A 348 21.66 2.52 -17.78
C THR A 348 21.77 1.94 -19.19
N GLU A 349 20.82 1.09 -19.60
CA GLU A 349 20.69 0.54 -20.96
C GLU A 349 19.43 1.10 -21.63
N ILE A 350 19.56 1.68 -22.82
CA ILE A 350 18.45 2.31 -23.54
C ILE A 350 18.33 1.66 -24.91
N LEU A 351 17.24 0.90 -25.09
CA LEU A 351 16.96 0.07 -26.25
C LEU A 351 15.95 0.73 -27.20
N ASP A 352 14.90 1.36 -26.68
CA ASP A 352 13.85 2.02 -27.46
C ASP A 352 13.28 3.19 -26.65
N ALA A 353 13.28 4.40 -27.20
CA ALA A 353 12.71 5.58 -26.54
C ALA A 353 12.50 6.75 -27.52
N GLY A 354 11.35 7.42 -27.45
CA GLY A 354 11.14 8.76 -27.97
C GLY A 354 11.03 9.77 -26.83
N GLY A 355 11.91 10.76 -26.75
CA GLY A 355 11.78 11.85 -25.76
C GLY A 355 12.28 11.53 -24.33
N LEU A 356 13.08 10.46 -24.14
CA LEU A 356 13.66 10.12 -22.82
C LEU A 356 14.48 11.29 -22.24
N THR A 357 14.21 11.66 -21.00
CA THR A 357 15.01 12.65 -20.26
C THR A 357 15.82 12.03 -19.12
N LEU A 358 17.13 12.33 -19.07
CA LEU A 358 18.06 11.91 -18.00
C LEU A 358 18.59 13.14 -17.25
N GLN A 359 18.15 13.41 -16.02
CA GLN A 359 18.50 14.66 -15.32
C GLN A 359 19.04 14.47 -13.90
N ASN A 360 20.17 15.10 -13.57
CA ASN A 360 20.81 15.04 -12.25
C ASN A 360 21.15 13.60 -11.77
N ASN A 361 21.35 12.65 -12.69
CA ASN A 361 21.66 11.27 -12.34
C ASN A 361 23.16 11.04 -12.14
N ASP A 362 23.51 9.96 -11.44
CA ASP A 362 24.89 9.51 -11.24
C ASP A 362 25.06 8.01 -11.54
N MET A 363 26.16 7.65 -12.22
CA MET A 363 26.35 6.35 -12.86
C MET A 363 27.79 5.86 -12.60
N VAL A 364 28.02 5.13 -11.52
CA VAL A 364 29.36 4.96 -10.94
C VAL A 364 29.86 3.50 -10.98
N GLY A 365 30.98 3.24 -11.67
CA GLY A 365 31.73 1.97 -11.60
C GLY A 365 31.12 0.75 -12.30
N GLY A 366 30.35 0.95 -13.37
CA GLY A 366 29.94 -0.15 -14.24
C GLY A 366 31.05 -0.61 -15.17
N LYS A 367 30.77 -1.63 -15.98
CA LYS A 367 31.50 -1.88 -17.23
C LYS A 367 31.20 -0.76 -18.25
N ILE A 368 29.93 -0.39 -18.38
CA ILE A 368 29.46 0.77 -19.13
C ILE A 368 28.56 1.60 -18.22
N GLY A 369 28.73 2.92 -18.19
CA GLY A 369 27.81 3.80 -17.46
C GLY A 369 26.46 3.91 -18.17
N THR A 370 26.45 4.54 -19.34
CA THR A 370 25.23 4.69 -20.17
C THR A 370 25.41 4.04 -21.54
N LEU A 371 24.63 3.01 -21.84
CA LEU A 371 24.59 2.33 -23.14
C LEU A 371 23.29 2.68 -23.89
N ILE A 372 23.42 3.11 -25.14
CA ILE A 372 22.31 3.34 -26.06
C ILE A 372 22.44 2.33 -27.20
N ASN A 373 21.67 1.23 -27.13
CA ASN A 373 21.85 0.05 -27.97
C ASN A 373 20.54 -0.45 -28.59
N PRO A 374 19.93 0.29 -29.53
CA PRO A 374 18.68 -0.13 -30.15
C PRO A 374 18.88 -1.39 -31.01
N GLN A 375 18.08 -2.42 -30.72
CA GLN A 375 18.04 -3.68 -31.47
C GLN A 375 17.12 -3.58 -32.69
N ALA A 376 16.93 -4.69 -33.43
CA ALA A 376 16.13 -4.71 -34.65
C ALA A 376 14.75 -4.06 -34.49
N LYS A 377 14.44 -3.08 -35.36
CA LYS A 377 13.23 -2.23 -35.36
C LYS A 377 13.06 -1.31 -34.14
N GLN A 378 14.02 -1.21 -33.24
CA GLN A 378 13.98 -0.25 -32.12
C GLN A 378 14.52 1.11 -32.53
N THR A 379 14.05 2.16 -31.87
CA THR A 379 14.45 3.55 -32.14
C THR A 379 14.65 4.29 -30.84
N VAL A 380 15.82 4.88 -30.66
CA VAL A 380 16.12 5.83 -29.59
C VAL A 380 16.31 7.21 -30.23
N PHE A 381 15.44 8.15 -29.90
CA PHE A 381 15.43 9.49 -30.51
C PHE A 381 14.84 10.59 -29.62
N HIS A 382 15.19 11.84 -29.95
CA HIS A 382 14.84 13.05 -29.19
C HIS A 382 15.27 12.98 -27.71
N MET A 383 16.36 12.28 -27.40
CA MET A 383 16.84 12.12 -26.01
C MET A 383 17.48 13.41 -25.49
N PHE A 384 17.17 13.77 -24.23
CA PHE A 384 17.82 14.89 -23.55
C PHE A 384 18.43 14.48 -22.21
N ALA A 385 19.76 14.46 -22.14
CA ALA A 385 20.51 14.26 -20.90
C ALA A 385 21.10 15.58 -20.41
N SER A 386 20.74 16.00 -19.19
CA SER A 386 21.12 17.30 -18.63
C SER A 386 21.69 17.17 -17.21
N ASN A 387 22.82 17.82 -16.93
CA ASN A 387 23.48 17.82 -15.62
C ASN A 387 23.69 16.41 -15.00
N THR A 388 23.79 15.39 -15.85
CA THR A 388 23.91 13.98 -15.47
C THR A 388 25.36 13.52 -15.62
N VAL A 389 25.87 12.78 -14.63
CA VAL A 389 27.07 11.95 -14.78
C VAL A 389 26.62 10.69 -15.51
N LEU A 390 26.95 10.60 -16.80
CA LEU A 390 26.66 9.44 -17.65
C LEU A 390 27.59 8.27 -17.33
N SER A 391 28.79 8.59 -16.79
CA SER A 391 29.63 7.66 -16.05
C SER A 391 30.71 8.34 -15.21
N ASP A 392 30.99 7.78 -14.04
CA ASP A 392 32.31 7.84 -13.41
C ASP A 392 32.93 6.42 -13.32
N SER A 393 34.22 6.31 -13.68
CA SER A 393 35.08 5.14 -13.45
C SER A 393 34.61 3.84 -14.09
N ALA A 394 34.08 3.92 -15.32
CA ALA A 394 33.68 2.76 -16.09
C ALA A 394 34.86 1.87 -16.54
N GLN A 395 34.67 0.56 -16.50
CA GLN A 395 35.71 -0.42 -16.87
C GLN A 395 35.86 -0.69 -18.38
N GLN A 396 34.98 -0.12 -19.21
CA GLN A 396 35.17 -0.08 -20.65
C GLN A 396 34.81 1.29 -21.21
N TYR A 397 33.52 1.64 -21.26
CA TYR A 397 33.06 2.91 -21.83
C TYR A 397 32.30 3.73 -20.81
N GLY A 398 32.56 5.04 -20.74
CA GLY A 398 31.72 5.91 -19.92
C GLY A 398 30.30 5.93 -20.48
N MET A 399 30.19 6.30 -21.75
CA MET A 399 28.98 6.20 -22.54
C MET A 399 29.29 5.48 -23.86
N GLU A 400 28.40 4.59 -24.29
CA GLU A 400 28.42 4.01 -25.64
C GLU A 400 27.08 4.21 -26.34
N ILE A 401 27.12 4.56 -27.61
CA ILE A 401 26.01 4.41 -28.56
C ILE A 401 26.45 3.38 -29.60
N ASP A 402 25.69 2.30 -29.80
CA ASP A 402 25.93 1.37 -30.89
C ASP A 402 24.61 0.76 -31.37
N THR A 403 24.33 0.75 -32.67
CA THR A 403 23.12 0.09 -33.20
C THR A 403 23.31 -1.41 -33.26
N GLY A 404 22.46 -2.18 -32.59
CA GLY A 404 22.51 -3.66 -32.64
C GLY A 404 22.06 -4.29 -33.95
N ALA A 405 21.40 -3.55 -34.86
CA ALA A 405 20.94 -4.09 -36.15
C ALA A 405 20.68 -3.02 -37.23
N ALA A 406 20.77 -3.42 -38.50
CA ALA A 406 20.55 -2.55 -39.67
C ALA A 406 19.10 -2.02 -39.87
N THR A 407 18.20 -2.32 -38.94
CA THR A 407 16.84 -1.78 -38.89
C THR A 407 16.60 -0.92 -37.65
N SER A 408 17.66 -0.62 -36.88
CA SER A 408 17.58 0.18 -35.66
C SER A 408 18.11 1.60 -35.88
N THR A 409 17.70 2.52 -35.02
CA THR A 409 18.05 3.93 -35.13
C THR A 409 18.42 4.50 -33.77
N ALA A 410 19.58 5.13 -33.68
CA ALA A 410 19.97 6.05 -32.63
C ALA A 410 20.14 7.43 -33.28
N SER A 411 19.26 8.40 -33.02
CA SER A 411 19.36 9.71 -33.67
C SER A 411 18.79 10.88 -32.87
N ASP A 412 19.29 12.09 -33.13
CA ASP A 412 18.88 13.34 -32.50
C ASP A 412 18.86 13.28 -30.95
N MET A 413 20.05 13.39 -30.36
CA MET A 413 20.24 13.34 -28.90
C MET A 413 21.11 14.49 -28.43
N LYS A 414 20.73 15.12 -27.31
CA LYS A 414 21.47 16.24 -26.71
C LYS A 414 21.95 15.91 -25.30
N PHE A 415 23.21 16.20 -25.05
CA PHE A 415 23.93 15.97 -23.81
C PHE A 415 24.47 17.32 -23.30
N ASP A 416 23.89 17.85 -22.22
CA ASP A 416 24.03 19.25 -21.80
C ASP A 416 24.56 19.35 -20.36
N GLY A 417 25.72 19.98 -20.17
CA GLY A 417 26.44 20.05 -18.88
C GLY A 417 26.84 18.71 -18.27
N SER A 418 26.63 17.60 -18.97
CA SER A 418 26.85 16.22 -18.51
C SER A 418 28.34 15.84 -18.43
N TRP A 419 28.64 14.67 -17.88
CA TRP A 419 30.01 14.24 -17.57
C TRP A 419 30.22 12.74 -17.85
N THR A 420 31.36 12.41 -18.46
CA THR A 420 31.97 11.08 -18.49
C THR A 420 33.39 11.14 -17.93
N ALA A 421 33.72 10.25 -17.00
CA ALA A 421 34.98 10.25 -16.27
C ALA A 421 35.65 8.87 -16.18
N ASN A 422 36.98 8.85 -16.23
CA ASN A 422 37.84 7.75 -15.80
C ASN A 422 37.52 6.40 -16.47
N ALA A 423 37.06 6.42 -17.73
CA ALA A 423 36.77 5.22 -18.50
C ALA A 423 38.06 4.48 -18.90
N GLN A 424 38.13 3.17 -18.65
CA GLN A 424 39.31 2.36 -18.96
C GLN A 424 39.53 2.14 -20.48
N SER A 425 38.55 2.47 -21.31
CA SER A 425 38.73 2.71 -22.75
C SER A 425 38.26 4.13 -23.10
N MET A 426 37.07 4.30 -23.66
CA MET A 426 36.60 5.59 -24.20
C MET A 426 35.60 6.26 -23.25
N ASN A 427 35.71 7.57 -23.05
CA ASN A 427 34.73 8.30 -22.24
C ASN A 427 33.36 8.38 -22.94
N VAL A 428 33.35 8.72 -24.23
CA VAL A 428 32.18 8.54 -25.11
C VAL A 428 32.60 7.81 -26.38
N ALA A 429 31.92 6.70 -26.68
CA ALA A 429 32.00 5.99 -27.96
C ALA A 429 30.67 6.10 -28.72
N ILE A 430 30.72 6.39 -30.01
CA ILE A 430 29.57 6.31 -30.92
C ILE A 430 29.98 5.39 -32.08
N ASN A 431 29.30 4.25 -32.17
CA ASN A 431 29.57 3.11 -33.04
C ASN A 431 28.35 2.79 -33.92
N ASN A 432 28.55 1.95 -34.94
CA ASN A 432 27.49 1.49 -35.86
C ASN A 432 27.77 0.05 -36.33
N ASN A 433 28.01 -0.86 -35.38
CA ASN A 433 28.47 -2.23 -35.68
C ASN A 433 27.35 -3.09 -36.30
N GLY A 434 26.09 -2.87 -35.91
CA GLY A 434 24.93 -3.51 -36.53
C GLY A 434 24.49 -2.88 -37.87
N GLY A 435 25.06 -1.76 -38.30
CA GLY A 435 24.77 -1.11 -39.59
C GLY A 435 23.44 -0.34 -39.64
N GLY A 436 22.96 0.18 -38.52
CA GLY A 436 21.74 1.00 -38.42
C GLY A 436 21.95 2.48 -38.75
N ASN A 437 21.01 3.32 -38.36
CA ASN A 437 21.11 4.78 -38.48
C ASN A 437 21.68 5.40 -37.21
N VAL A 438 22.80 6.13 -37.33
CA VAL A 438 23.61 6.69 -36.23
C VAL A 438 23.94 8.15 -36.54
N ASN A 439 23.04 9.06 -36.14
CA ASN A 439 22.95 10.39 -36.77
C ASN A 439 22.38 11.47 -35.84
N GLY A 440 23.12 12.55 -35.61
CA GLY A 440 22.63 13.73 -34.88
C GLY A 440 22.87 13.65 -33.38
N TYR A 441 24.03 14.15 -32.93
CA TYR A 441 24.40 14.15 -31.51
C TYR A 441 24.98 15.51 -31.11
N MET A 442 24.46 16.13 -30.05
CA MET A 442 24.89 17.46 -29.60
C MET A 442 25.41 17.42 -28.16
N PHE A 443 26.71 17.59 -27.99
CA PHE A 443 27.38 17.72 -26.70
C PHE A 443 27.62 19.21 -26.41
N VAL A 444 27.03 19.72 -25.33
CA VAL A 444 27.09 21.13 -24.91
C VAL A 444 27.64 21.17 -23.49
N GLY A 445 28.79 21.83 -23.29
CA GLY A 445 29.40 21.92 -21.96
C GLY A 445 29.78 20.56 -21.34
N HIS A 446 29.93 19.51 -22.15
CA HIS A 446 30.22 18.17 -21.66
C HIS A 446 31.64 18.09 -21.10
N ARG A 447 31.82 17.26 -20.07
CA ARG A 447 33.12 17.02 -19.42
C ARG A 447 33.62 15.62 -19.80
N PHE A 448 34.72 15.55 -20.53
CA PHE A 448 35.41 14.30 -20.90
C PHE A 448 36.73 14.21 -20.13
N TYR A 449 36.74 13.54 -18.97
CA TYR A 449 37.88 13.52 -18.06
C TYR A 449 38.53 12.13 -17.94
N LEU A 450 39.86 12.07 -17.97
CA LEU A 450 40.65 10.87 -17.60
C LEU A 450 40.36 9.60 -18.43
N ALA A 451 40.05 9.71 -19.73
CA ALA A 451 39.93 8.51 -20.58
C ALA A 451 41.28 7.80 -20.73
N ASN A 452 41.31 6.47 -20.59
CA ASN A 452 42.51 5.68 -20.90
C ASN A 452 42.73 5.51 -22.41
N GLY A 453 41.67 5.60 -23.22
CA GLY A 453 41.68 5.73 -24.67
C GLY A 453 41.17 7.10 -25.11
N ASP A 454 40.39 7.15 -26.18
CA ASP A 454 39.83 8.41 -26.69
C ASP A 454 38.81 9.04 -25.72
N ALA A 455 38.86 10.35 -25.53
CA ALA A 455 37.81 11.05 -24.78
C ALA A 455 36.47 11.04 -25.53
N PHE A 456 36.51 11.25 -26.85
CA PHE A 456 35.37 11.07 -27.74
C PHE A 456 35.79 10.26 -28.97
N HIS A 457 35.10 9.17 -29.25
CA HIS A 457 35.35 8.29 -30.39
C HIS A 457 34.13 8.22 -31.32
N ALA A 458 34.30 8.58 -32.58
CA ALA A 458 33.32 8.30 -33.63
C ALA A 458 33.80 7.17 -34.55
N GLY A 459 33.13 6.03 -34.46
CA GLY A 459 33.28 4.86 -35.32
C GLY A 459 32.80 5.10 -36.76
N THR A 460 32.93 4.09 -37.62
CA THR A 460 32.46 4.17 -39.02
C THR A 460 30.94 4.36 -39.08
N GLY A 461 30.45 5.18 -40.00
CA GLY A 461 29.00 5.36 -40.24
C GLY A 461 28.29 6.38 -39.36
N VAL A 462 28.97 6.94 -38.36
CA VAL A 462 28.48 8.07 -37.54
C VAL A 462 28.29 9.33 -38.40
N GLN A 463 27.23 10.10 -38.15
CA GLN A 463 26.94 11.35 -38.84
C GLN A 463 26.46 12.46 -37.90
N ASN A 464 26.72 13.72 -38.27
CA ASN A 464 26.17 14.93 -37.66
C ASN A 464 26.41 15.07 -36.14
N VAL A 465 27.68 15.13 -35.74
CA VAL A 465 28.07 15.39 -34.34
C VAL A 465 28.44 16.85 -34.14
N THR A 466 27.83 17.49 -33.15
CA THR A 466 28.23 18.81 -32.63
C THR A 466 28.82 18.65 -31.23
N ILE A 467 30.02 19.16 -31.02
CA ILE A 467 30.64 19.30 -29.69
C ILE A 467 30.98 20.77 -29.47
N THR A 468 30.37 21.40 -28.46
CA THR A 468 30.59 22.83 -28.18
C THR A 468 30.70 23.15 -26.70
N GLY A 469 31.52 24.16 -26.35
CA GLY A 469 31.73 24.64 -24.98
C GLY A 469 32.28 23.59 -24.00
N SER A 470 32.73 22.43 -24.49
CA SER A 470 33.02 21.23 -23.72
C SER A 470 34.50 21.18 -23.31
N GLN A 471 34.80 20.46 -22.22
CA GLN A 471 36.17 20.32 -21.68
C GLN A 471 36.66 18.88 -21.80
N PHE A 472 37.82 18.72 -22.43
CA PHE A 472 38.62 17.52 -22.49
C PHE A 472 39.76 17.67 -21.47
N CYS A 473 40.08 16.65 -20.65
CA CYS A 473 41.12 16.82 -19.63
C CYS A 473 41.75 15.50 -19.15
N GLY A 474 43.09 15.43 -19.15
CA GLY A 474 43.85 14.39 -18.43
C GLY A 474 43.72 12.97 -18.97
N ASN A 475 43.31 12.79 -20.22
CA ASN A 475 43.31 11.48 -20.89
C ASN A 475 44.74 10.93 -21.02
N SER A 476 44.88 9.62 -21.24
CA SER A 476 46.19 8.98 -21.39
C SER A 476 46.95 9.49 -22.62
N SER A 477 48.28 9.34 -22.60
CA SER A 477 49.15 9.64 -23.74
C SER A 477 48.99 8.67 -24.93
N SER A 478 48.18 7.62 -24.79
CA SER A 478 47.81 6.68 -25.86
C SER A 478 46.42 6.95 -26.47
N GLY A 479 45.65 7.91 -25.95
CA GLY A 479 44.32 8.27 -26.43
C GLY A 479 44.27 9.63 -27.16
N THR A 480 43.22 9.84 -27.95
CA THR A 480 42.94 11.12 -28.62
C THR A 480 41.95 11.96 -27.83
N GLY A 481 42.02 13.30 -27.94
CA GLY A 481 40.94 14.17 -27.46
C GLY A 481 39.61 13.87 -28.18
N VAL A 482 39.64 13.88 -29.52
CA VAL A 482 38.52 13.49 -30.39
C VAL A 482 39.06 12.63 -31.54
N PHE A 483 38.60 11.40 -31.66
CA PHE A 483 38.86 10.52 -32.79
C PHE A 483 37.66 10.47 -33.74
N ILE A 484 37.94 10.51 -35.06
CA ILE A 484 36.91 10.51 -36.12
C ILE A 484 37.31 9.49 -37.19
N SER A 485 36.50 8.45 -37.36
CA SER A 485 36.73 7.39 -38.36
C SER A 485 36.64 7.90 -39.81
N LYS A 486 37.33 7.22 -40.72
CA LYS A 486 37.24 7.49 -42.15
C LYS A 486 35.80 7.28 -42.66
N GLY A 487 35.27 8.27 -43.37
CA GLY A 487 33.92 8.23 -43.96
C GLY A 487 32.80 8.80 -43.07
N VAL A 488 33.13 9.17 -41.83
CA VAL A 488 32.26 9.97 -40.94
C VAL A 488 32.10 11.40 -41.49
N SER A 489 30.96 12.04 -41.28
CA SER A 489 30.69 13.39 -41.80
C SER A 489 29.74 14.24 -40.91
N GLY A 490 29.68 15.55 -41.19
CA GLY A 490 28.79 16.48 -40.47
C GLY A 490 29.31 16.97 -39.12
N PHE A 491 30.63 17.00 -38.89
CA PHE A 491 31.19 17.32 -37.57
C PHE A 491 31.38 18.83 -37.36
N ILE A 492 30.91 19.34 -36.21
CA ILE A 492 31.04 20.72 -35.76
C ILE A 492 31.70 20.73 -34.37
N ILE A 493 32.94 21.21 -34.29
CA ILE A 493 33.72 21.25 -33.04
C ILE A 493 34.11 22.72 -32.78
N THR A 494 33.52 23.34 -31.76
CA THR A 494 33.64 24.80 -31.51
C THR A 494 33.81 25.14 -30.03
N ASN A 495 34.60 26.16 -29.70
CA ASN A 495 34.72 26.72 -28.34
C ASN A 495 35.05 25.69 -27.23
N ASN A 496 35.70 24.58 -27.56
CA ASN A 496 36.05 23.52 -26.62
C ASN A 496 37.44 23.74 -26.03
N ARG A 497 37.65 23.30 -24.78
CA ARG A 497 38.96 23.30 -24.13
C ARG A 497 39.63 21.93 -24.29
N MET A 498 40.77 21.91 -24.99
CA MET A 498 41.64 20.75 -25.16
C MET A 498 43.06 21.18 -24.73
N PRO A 499 43.49 20.87 -23.50
CA PRO A 499 44.78 21.25 -22.94
C PRO A 499 45.91 20.26 -23.30
#